data_AF-A0A818Z5N5-F1
#
_entry.id   AF-A0A818Z5N5-F1
#
_cell.length_a   1.000
_cell.length_b   1.000
_cell.length_c   1.000
_cell.angle_alpha   90.00
_cell.angle_beta   90.00
_cell.angle_gamma   90.00
#
_symmetry.space_group_name_H-M   'P 1'
#
loop_
_entity.id
_entity.type
_entity.pdbx_description
1 polymer ?
#
loop_
_entity_poly.entity_id
_entity_poly.type
_entity_poly.pdbx_seq_one_letter_code
_entity_poly.pdbx_strand_id
1 'polypeptide(L)'
;MNARRMYASCVDEDGIEAEGIDTILSFVNTELGGWPILQGSTWNNATFNFSRILLKLNEYWSSFDFLGYLREFYLLANITLLDTDIVTVSELEYLRNVSLIINQQSSLTLQNYMVWRFMMSQASNMPKHFRTIRQQFDKVFQGINTEPSRAIVCGEYVNNIMGFAVAKLYINEYFDQNARNQVSKTIADLQLFLIF
;
A
#
# COMPACT_ATOMS: atom_id res chain seq x y z
N MET A 1 -9.32 -14.51 6.11
CA MET A 1 -10.03 -13.22 6.28
C MET A 1 -11.05 -13.05 5.15
N ASN A 2 -12.24 -12.49 5.37
CA ASN A 2 -13.24 -12.25 4.32
C ASN A 2 -13.70 -10.77 4.32
N ALA A 3 -14.33 -10.32 3.23
CA ALA A 3 -14.70 -8.92 3.03
C ALA A 3 -15.55 -8.34 4.18
N ARG A 4 -16.53 -9.11 4.68
CA ARG A 4 -17.40 -8.68 5.79
C ARG A 4 -16.63 -8.49 7.10
N ARG A 5 -15.73 -9.42 7.45
CA ARG A 5 -14.89 -9.29 8.65
C ARG A 5 -13.90 -8.14 8.54
N MET A 6 -13.31 -7.93 7.37
CA MET A 6 -12.41 -6.81 7.13
C MET A 6 -13.15 -5.47 7.24
N TYR A 7 -14.35 -5.37 6.68
CA TYR A 7 -15.21 -4.20 6.84
C TYR A 7 -15.54 -3.95 8.31
N ALA A 8 -16.01 -4.97 9.02
CA ALA A 8 -16.38 -4.90 10.44
C ALA A 8 -15.22 -4.41 11.31
N SER A 9 -14.02 -4.94 11.10
CA SER A 9 -12.81 -4.51 11.82
C SER A 9 -12.42 -3.08 11.51
N CYS A 10 -12.65 -2.60 10.28
CA CYS A 10 -12.33 -1.23 9.90
C CYS A 10 -13.32 -0.22 10.49
N VAL A 11 -14.62 -0.54 10.52
CA VAL A 11 -15.63 0.40 11.04
C VAL A 11 -15.67 0.48 12.57
N ASP A 12 -15.08 -0.48 13.26
CA ASP A 12 -15.00 -0.55 14.73
C ASP A 12 -13.98 0.47 15.28
N GLU A 13 -14.42 1.74 15.40
CA GLU A 13 -13.57 2.80 15.95
C GLU A 13 -13.23 2.54 17.42
N ASP A 14 -14.16 2.01 18.23
CA ASP A 14 -13.92 1.72 19.64
C ASP A 14 -12.81 0.68 19.83
N GLY A 15 -12.81 -0.37 19.00
CA GLY A 15 -11.73 -1.36 18.95
C GLY A 15 -10.39 -0.73 18.56
N ILE A 16 -10.36 0.14 17.55
CA ILE A 16 -9.14 0.85 17.11
C ILE A 16 -8.61 1.76 18.22
N GLU A 17 -9.48 2.49 18.92
CA GLU A 17 -9.06 3.35 20.04
C GLU A 17 -8.52 2.53 21.21
N ALA A 18 -9.10 1.36 21.50
CA ALA A 18 -8.65 0.48 22.57
C ALA A 18 -7.31 -0.20 22.26
N GLU A 19 -7.07 -0.58 21.00
CA GLU A 19 -5.79 -1.13 20.52
C GLU A 19 -4.70 -0.06 20.47
N GLY A 20 -5.07 1.19 20.22
CA GLY A 20 -4.15 2.31 20.16
C GLY A 20 -3.18 2.19 18.98
N ILE A 21 -1.88 2.34 19.26
CA ILE A 21 -0.82 2.24 18.25
C ILE A 21 0.10 1.05 18.47
N ASP A 22 -0.19 0.18 19.44
CA ASP A 22 0.73 -0.83 19.92
C ASP A 22 1.07 -1.86 18.83
N THR A 23 0.07 -2.30 18.06
CA THR A 23 0.29 -3.22 16.93
C THR A 23 1.18 -2.60 15.86
N ILE A 24 0.97 -1.31 15.57
CA ILE A 24 1.75 -0.61 14.55
C ILE A 24 3.17 -0.37 15.05
N LEU A 25 3.36 0.08 16.28
CA LEU A 25 4.68 0.23 16.88
C LEU A 25 5.41 -1.10 16.99
N SER A 26 4.69 -2.18 17.33
CA SER A 26 5.24 -3.53 17.34
C SER A 26 5.76 -3.91 15.95
N PHE A 27 4.97 -3.69 14.90
CA PHE A 27 5.41 -3.93 13.52
C PHE A 27 6.61 -3.06 13.13
N VAL A 28 6.60 -1.76 13.44
CA VAL A 28 7.74 -0.87 13.16
C VAL A 28 9.01 -1.37 13.85
N ASN A 29 8.93 -1.76 15.12
CA ASN A 29 10.09 -2.19 15.89
C ASN A 29 10.60 -3.58 15.49
N THR A 30 9.71 -4.51 15.17
CA THR A 30 10.06 -5.93 14.91
C THR A 30 10.32 -6.22 13.44
N GLU A 31 9.49 -5.68 12.54
CA GLU A 31 9.52 -6.01 11.12
C GLU A 31 10.31 -4.98 10.31
N LEU A 32 10.26 -3.70 10.68
CA LEU A 32 10.93 -2.62 9.96
C LEU A 32 12.29 -2.22 10.56
N GLY A 33 12.68 -2.76 11.72
CA GLY A 33 13.97 -2.47 12.36
C GLY A 33 13.99 -1.18 13.17
N GLY A 34 12.83 -0.70 13.64
CA GLY A 34 12.70 0.44 14.54
C GLY A 34 12.64 1.80 13.83
N TRP A 35 12.45 2.85 14.62
CA TRP A 35 12.35 4.22 14.15
C TRP A 35 13.37 5.13 14.86
N PRO A 36 14.48 5.50 14.19
CA PRO A 36 15.54 6.26 14.82
C PRO A 36 15.08 7.59 15.44
N ILE A 37 14.09 8.28 14.87
CA ILE A 37 13.58 9.53 15.44
C ILE A 37 12.98 9.35 16.84
N LEU A 38 12.43 8.15 17.14
CA LEU A 38 11.84 7.83 18.43
C LEU A 38 12.89 7.22 19.39
N GLN A 39 13.83 6.46 18.85
CA GLN A 39 14.80 5.67 19.62
C GLN A 39 16.12 6.41 19.88
N GLY A 40 16.41 7.46 19.11
CA GLY A 40 17.64 8.24 19.25
C GLY A 40 18.90 7.38 19.20
N SER A 41 19.75 7.51 20.21
CA SER A 41 21.02 6.78 20.32
C SER A 41 20.87 5.27 20.56
N THR A 42 19.68 4.78 20.89
CA THR A 42 19.43 3.34 21.12
C THR A 42 19.16 2.57 19.82
N TRP A 43 18.94 3.28 18.70
CA TRP A 43 18.71 2.63 17.42
C TRP A 43 20.01 2.03 16.85
N ASN A 44 19.97 0.75 16.49
CA ASN A 44 21.12 0.05 15.96
C ASN A 44 21.25 0.24 14.44
N ASN A 45 22.19 1.09 14.05
CA ASN A 45 22.49 1.32 12.65
C ASN A 45 23.00 0.06 11.91
N ALA A 46 23.73 -0.82 12.59
CA ALA A 46 24.32 -2.01 11.97
C ALA A 46 23.26 -3.03 11.49
N THR A 47 22.03 -2.95 12.00
CA THR A 47 20.93 -3.83 11.58
C THR A 47 20.11 -3.27 10.41
N PHE A 48 20.43 -2.07 9.92
CA PHE A 48 19.74 -1.45 8.80
C PHE A 48 19.91 -2.28 7.52
N ASN A 49 18.80 -2.62 6.88
CA ASN A 49 18.79 -3.26 5.58
C ASN A 49 17.61 -2.72 4.76
N PHE A 50 17.93 -1.83 3.81
CA PHE A 50 16.94 -1.14 2.99
C PHE A 50 16.05 -2.10 2.18
N SER A 51 16.66 -3.16 1.65
CA SER A 51 16.04 -4.24 0.85
C SER A 51 14.94 -4.96 1.60
N ARG A 52 15.26 -5.39 2.82
CA ARG A 52 14.36 -6.14 3.68
C ARG A 52 13.16 -5.30 4.07
N ILE A 53 13.37 -4.02 4.33
CA ILE A 53 12.30 -3.07 4.66
C ILE A 53 11.38 -2.87 3.45
N LEU A 54 11.93 -2.68 2.25
CA LEU A 54 11.13 -2.59 1.03
C LEU A 54 10.25 -3.83 0.80
N LEU A 55 10.80 -5.03 1.00
CA LEU A 55 10.03 -6.28 0.92
C LEU A 55 8.88 -6.32 1.92
N LYS A 56 9.14 -5.91 3.17
CA LYS A 56 8.11 -5.88 4.23
C LYS A 56 7.02 -4.84 3.97
N LEU A 57 7.38 -3.72 3.35
CA LEU A 57 6.43 -2.66 3.01
C LEU A 57 5.70 -2.92 1.68
N ASN A 58 6.09 -3.94 0.92
CA ASN A 58 5.58 -4.19 -0.43
C ASN A 58 5.65 -2.93 -1.33
N GLU A 59 6.65 -2.08 -1.09
CA GLU A 59 6.85 -0.83 -1.82
C GLU A 59 7.92 -1.02 -2.91
N TYR A 60 7.71 -0.39 -4.06
CA TYR A 60 8.62 -0.43 -5.21
C TYR A 60 9.65 0.71 -5.18
N TRP A 61 10.80 0.43 -5.80
CA TRP A 61 11.83 1.35 -6.36
C TRP A 61 13.08 1.68 -5.52
N SER A 62 14.10 2.21 -6.23
CA SER A 62 15.42 1.59 -6.40
C SER A 62 16.62 2.40 -5.91
N SER A 63 17.48 1.75 -5.12
CA SER A 63 18.95 1.92 -5.03
C SER A 63 19.62 0.71 -4.43
N PHE A 64 19.10 -0.41 -4.87
CA PHE A 64 19.08 -1.64 -4.13
C PHE A 64 19.56 -2.71 -5.11
N ASP A 65 20.14 -3.82 -4.63
CA ASP A 65 20.47 -4.99 -5.44
C ASP A 65 19.20 -5.56 -6.09
N PHE A 66 18.69 -4.89 -7.12
CA PHE A 66 17.35 -5.06 -7.66
C PHE A 66 17.06 -6.51 -8.01
N LEU A 67 18.07 -7.21 -8.53
CA LEU A 67 18.01 -8.65 -8.78
C LEU A 67 17.91 -9.46 -7.48
N GLY A 68 18.66 -9.10 -6.43
CA GLY A 68 18.47 -9.64 -5.08
C GLY A 68 17.04 -9.51 -4.54
N TYR A 69 16.38 -8.35 -4.65
CA TYR A 69 14.98 -8.18 -4.20
C TYR A 69 14.06 -9.01 -5.04
N LEU A 70 14.23 -8.97 -6.37
CA LEU A 70 13.38 -9.77 -7.24
C LEU A 70 13.55 -11.24 -6.86
N ARG A 71 14.78 -11.73 -6.67
CA ARG A 71 15.01 -13.11 -6.19
C ARG A 71 14.32 -13.37 -4.86
N GLU A 72 14.52 -12.55 -3.84
CA GLU A 72 13.86 -12.71 -2.53
C GLU A 72 12.34 -12.67 -2.63
N PHE A 73 11.79 -11.75 -3.41
CA PHE A 73 10.36 -11.58 -3.63
C PHE A 73 9.74 -12.79 -4.36
N TYR A 74 10.34 -13.23 -5.47
CA TYR A 74 9.85 -14.38 -6.23
C TYR A 74 10.04 -15.70 -5.46
N LEU A 75 11.05 -15.80 -4.59
CA LEU A 75 11.21 -16.92 -3.68
C LEU A 75 10.05 -17.03 -2.68
N LEU A 76 9.40 -15.93 -2.28
CA LEU A 76 8.17 -15.97 -1.46
C LEU A 76 7.03 -16.72 -2.17
N ALA A 77 7.04 -16.74 -3.51
CA ALA A 77 6.10 -17.47 -4.34
C ALA A 77 6.65 -18.82 -4.83
N ASN A 78 7.79 -19.29 -4.29
CA ASN A 78 8.49 -20.51 -4.71
C ASN A 78 8.90 -20.49 -6.20
N ILE A 79 9.25 -19.30 -6.71
CA ILE A 79 9.76 -19.09 -8.07
C ILE A 79 11.25 -18.75 -7.99
N THR A 80 12.07 -19.44 -8.76
CA THR A 80 13.52 -19.16 -8.87
C THR A 80 13.77 -18.33 -10.13
N LEU A 81 14.29 -17.12 -9.95
CA LEU A 81 14.73 -16.30 -11.08
C LEU A 81 16.10 -16.73 -11.56
N LEU A 82 16.23 -16.87 -12.87
CA LEU A 82 17.47 -17.18 -13.58
C LEU A 82 18.11 -15.89 -14.12
N ASP A 83 19.43 -15.91 -14.31
CA ASP A 83 20.16 -14.78 -14.89
C ASP A 83 19.78 -14.52 -16.37
N THR A 84 19.07 -15.46 -17.00
CA THR A 84 18.52 -15.34 -18.35
C THR A 84 17.11 -14.75 -18.41
N ASP A 85 16.47 -14.52 -17.26
CA ASP A 85 15.10 -13.99 -17.22
C ASP A 85 15.07 -12.53 -17.67
N ILE A 86 14.08 -12.20 -18.50
CA ILE A 86 13.94 -10.87 -19.08
C ILE A 86 13.10 -10.00 -18.15
N VAL A 87 13.67 -8.88 -17.71
CA VAL A 87 12.99 -7.87 -16.90
C VAL A 87 12.78 -6.61 -17.73
N THR A 88 11.52 -6.27 -18.01
CA THR A 88 11.16 -5.02 -18.68
C THR A 88 11.19 -3.86 -17.69
N VAL A 89 11.99 -2.84 -17.99
CA VAL A 89 12.14 -1.64 -17.15
C VAL A 89 11.63 -0.41 -17.91
N SER A 90 10.48 0.12 -17.49
CA SER A 90 9.85 1.27 -18.16
C SER A 90 10.55 2.59 -17.88
N GLU A 91 11.02 2.80 -16.64
CA GLU A 91 11.52 4.11 -16.15
C GLU A 91 13.00 4.05 -15.76
N LEU A 92 13.86 3.60 -16.66
CA LEU A 92 15.26 3.28 -16.36
C LEU A 92 16.05 4.46 -15.78
N GLU A 93 15.83 5.68 -16.28
CA GLU A 93 16.55 6.86 -15.81
C GLU A 93 16.14 7.27 -14.39
N TYR A 94 14.84 7.22 -14.09
CA TYR A 94 14.33 7.40 -12.73
C TYR A 94 15.01 6.42 -11.78
N LEU A 95 15.07 5.14 -12.14
CA LEU A 95 15.67 4.13 -11.27
C LEU A 95 17.16 4.36 -11.03
N ARG A 96 17.90 4.79 -12.05
CA ARG A 96 19.31 5.17 -11.91
C ARG A 96 19.49 6.36 -10.98
N ASN A 97 18.66 7.40 -11.12
CA ASN A 97 18.76 8.61 -10.31
C ASN A 97 18.40 8.36 -8.86
N VAL A 98 17.33 7.62 -8.60
CA VAL A 98 17.01 7.16 -7.23
C VAL A 98 18.17 6.32 -6.70
N SER A 99 18.76 5.44 -7.54
CA SER A 99 19.91 4.61 -7.17
C SER A 99 21.06 5.42 -6.57
N LEU A 100 21.38 6.54 -7.22
CA LEU A 100 22.42 7.45 -6.77
C LEU A 100 22.04 8.14 -5.45
N ILE A 101 20.79 8.59 -5.30
CA ILE A 101 20.34 9.34 -4.12
C ILE A 101 20.47 8.49 -2.84
N ILE A 102 19.92 7.28 -2.81
CA ILE A 102 19.94 6.44 -1.57
C ILE A 102 21.37 6.03 -1.24
N ASN A 103 22.21 5.70 -2.24
CA ASN A 103 23.62 5.36 -1.99
C ASN A 103 24.41 6.51 -1.36
N GLN A 104 23.94 7.75 -1.52
CA GLN A 104 24.52 8.94 -0.89
C GLN A 104 23.88 9.27 0.47
N GLN A 105 22.74 8.67 0.82
CA GLN A 105 22.06 8.93 2.08
C GLN A 105 22.60 8.05 3.20
N SER A 106 22.57 8.60 4.42
CA SER A 106 22.80 7.80 5.62
C SER A 106 21.66 6.81 5.84
N SER A 107 21.97 5.66 6.41
CA SER A 107 21.00 4.69 6.90
C SER A 107 19.97 5.29 7.87
N LEU A 108 20.38 6.28 8.68
CA LEU A 108 19.48 7.04 9.55
C LEU A 108 18.40 7.78 8.74
N THR A 109 18.82 8.49 7.70
CA THR A 109 17.92 9.22 6.79
C THR A 109 16.96 8.26 6.10
N LEU A 110 17.49 7.16 5.57
CA LEU A 110 16.70 6.16 4.85
C LEU A 110 15.71 5.44 5.76
N GLN A 111 16.13 5.00 6.94
CA GLN A 111 15.24 4.35 7.91
C GLN A 111 14.09 5.29 8.32
N ASN A 112 14.41 6.54 8.67
CA ASN A 112 13.40 7.52 9.04
C ASN A 112 12.42 7.78 7.88
N TYR A 113 12.93 7.90 6.65
CA TYR A 113 12.10 8.06 5.47
C TYR A 113 11.15 6.87 5.28
N MET A 114 11.66 5.63 5.33
CA MET A 114 10.87 4.42 5.13
C MET A 114 9.78 4.25 6.18
N VAL A 115 10.12 4.43 7.47
CA VAL A 115 9.13 4.33 8.54
C VAL A 115 8.11 5.48 8.44
N TRP A 116 8.54 6.69 8.08
CA TRP A 116 7.60 7.80 7.87
C TRP A 116 6.60 7.52 6.74
N ARG A 117 7.06 6.98 5.61
CA ARG A 117 6.19 6.56 4.49
C ARG A 117 5.17 5.53 4.94
N PHE A 118 5.60 4.52 5.70
CA PHE A 118 4.72 3.54 6.30
C PHE A 118 3.69 4.20 7.25
N MET A 119 4.12 5.03 8.19
CA MET A 119 3.22 5.68 9.15
C MET A 119 2.17 6.56 8.45
N MET A 120 2.56 7.31 7.42
CA MET A 120 1.64 8.10 6.60
C MET A 120 0.61 7.23 5.87
N SER A 121 1.00 6.03 5.41
CA SER A 121 0.09 5.08 4.77
C SER A 121 -0.92 4.46 5.75
N GLN A 122 -0.54 4.32 7.03
CA GLN A 122 -1.38 3.70 8.06
C GLN A 122 -2.24 4.69 8.85
N ALA A 123 -1.92 5.99 8.81
CA ALA A 123 -2.54 7.01 9.66
C ALA A 123 -4.09 7.07 9.58
N SER A 124 -4.68 6.75 8.41
CA SER A 124 -6.14 6.70 8.23
C SER A 124 -6.83 5.51 8.92
N ASN A 125 -6.05 4.52 9.37
CA ASN A 125 -6.52 3.32 10.08
C ASN A 125 -6.13 3.33 11.57
N MET A 126 -5.55 4.43 12.06
CA MET A 126 -5.12 4.61 13.44
C MET A 126 -6.22 5.27 14.30
N PRO A 127 -6.00 5.36 15.63
CA PRO A 127 -6.83 6.18 16.52
C PRO A 127 -7.06 7.60 16.00
N LYS A 128 -8.19 8.20 16.40
CA LYS A 128 -8.71 9.48 15.92
C LYS A 128 -7.70 10.61 16.01
N HIS A 129 -6.82 10.60 17.01
CA HIS A 129 -5.74 11.58 17.12
C HIS A 129 -4.84 11.60 15.87
N PHE A 130 -4.41 10.43 15.39
CA PHE A 130 -3.56 10.30 14.19
C PHE A 130 -4.34 10.63 12.92
N ARG A 131 -5.61 10.19 12.83
CA ARG A 131 -6.49 10.56 11.71
C ARG A 131 -6.72 12.05 11.60
N THR A 132 -6.84 12.74 12.74
CA THR A 132 -6.97 14.20 12.79
C THR A 132 -5.72 14.89 12.24
N ILE A 133 -4.53 14.40 12.59
CA ILE A 133 -3.26 14.92 12.03
C ILE A 133 -3.21 14.67 10.52
N ARG A 134 -3.58 13.48 10.06
CA ARG A 134 -3.65 13.13 8.63
C ARG A 134 -4.62 14.06 7.87
N GLN A 135 -5.78 14.35 8.45
CA GLN A 135 -6.78 15.25 7.89
C GLN A 135 -6.24 16.68 7.72
N GLN A 136 -5.44 17.18 8.67
CA GLN A 136 -4.81 18.51 8.53
C GLN A 136 -3.90 18.56 7.30
N PHE A 137 -3.15 17.49 7.03
CA PHE A 137 -2.36 17.37 5.81
C PHE A 137 -3.24 17.28 4.56
N ASP A 138 -4.28 16.44 4.56
CA ASP A 138 -5.17 16.25 3.39
C ASP A 138 -5.94 17.53 3.04
N LYS A 139 -6.27 18.35 4.03
CA LYS A 139 -6.88 19.66 3.80
C LYS A 139 -6.01 20.56 2.94
N VAL A 140 -4.70 20.56 3.17
CA VAL A 140 -3.74 21.39 2.42
C VAL A 140 -3.36 20.72 1.10
N PHE A 141 -3.11 19.42 1.11
CA PHE A 141 -2.59 18.68 -0.03
C PHE A 141 -3.66 18.35 -1.08
N GLN A 142 -4.88 18.00 -0.64
CA GLN A 142 -5.97 17.55 -1.51
C GLN A 142 -7.19 18.48 -1.50
N GLY A 143 -7.22 19.48 -0.62
CA GLY A 143 -8.39 20.35 -0.46
C GLY A 143 -9.57 19.68 0.28
N ILE A 144 -9.35 18.53 0.92
CA ILE A 144 -10.40 17.79 1.62
C ILE A 144 -10.64 18.44 2.99
N ASN A 145 -11.80 19.09 3.13
CA ASN A 145 -12.10 19.86 4.34
C ASN A 145 -12.62 19.02 5.51
N THR A 146 -13.13 17.82 5.25
CA THR A 146 -13.78 16.95 6.25
C THR A 146 -13.38 15.50 6.04
N GLU A 147 -13.15 14.77 7.13
CA GLU A 147 -12.96 13.32 7.09
C GLU A 147 -14.23 12.65 6.51
N PRO A 148 -14.12 11.78 5.49
CA PRO A 148 -15.25 10.98 5.01
C PRO A 148 -15.79 10.07 6.12
N SER A 149 -17.04 9.64 6.02
CA SER A 149 -17.60 8.71 7.01
C SER A 149 -16.83 7.39 7.01
N ARG A 150 -16.69 6.76 8.18
CA ARG A 150 -16.01 5.45 8.30
C ARG A 150 -16.60 4.40 7.37
N ALA A 151 -17.92 4.42 7.17
CA ALA A 151 -18.58 3.49 6.27
C ALA A 151 -18.07 3.60 4.83
N ILE A 152 -17.81 4.82 4.34
CA ILE A 152 -17.25 5.07 3.01
C ILE A 152 -15.78 4.64 2.97
N VAL A 153 -14.96 5.12 3.91
CA VAL A 153 -13.53 4.79 3.98
C VAL A 153 -13.30 3.27 4.01
N CYS A 154 -14.04 2.57 4.87
CA CYS A 154 -13.94 1.12 5.02
C CYS A 154 -14.53 0.37 3.83
N GLY A 155 -15.56 0.90 3.19
CA GLY A 155 -16.11 0.35 1.96
C GLY A 155 -15.08 0.37 0.84
N GLU A 156 -14.43 1.52 0.64
CA GLU A 156 -13.34 1.68 -0.32
C GLU A 156 -12.14 0.80 0.02
N TYR A 157 -11.72 0.76 1.29
CA TYR A 157 -10.61 -0.08 1.75
C TYR A 157 -10.82 -1.56 1.39
N VAL A 158 -12.00 -2.11 1.73
CA VAL A 158 -12.32 -3.50 1.42
C VAL A 158 -12.49 -3.72 -0.08
N ASN A 159 -13.03 -2.76 -0.83
CA ASN A 159 -13.13 -2.85 -2.28
C ASN A 159 -11.76 -2.84 -2.97
N ASN A 160 -10.81 -2.05 -2.46
CA ASN A 160 -9.45 -1.99 -2.99
C ASN A 160 -8.68 -3.29 -2.76
N ILE A 161 -8.91 -3.98 -1.63
CA ILE A 161 -8.21 -5.23 -1.30
C ILE A 161 -8.94 -6.47 -1.86
N MET A 162 -10.27 -6.49 -1.78
CA MET A 162 -11.12 -7.63 -2.09
C MET A 162 -12.17 -7.30 -3.15
N GLY A 163 -11.81 -6.49 -4.15
CA GLY A 163 -12.74 -5.95 -5.15
C GLY A 163 -13.59 -7.00 -5.86
N PHE A 164 -13.04 -8.17 -6.21
CA PHE A 164 -13.85 -9.24 -6.80
C PHE A 164 -14.91 -9.81 -5.84
N ALA A 165 -14.58 -9.94 -4.55
CA ALA A 165 -15.52 -10.42 -3.55
C ALA A 165 -16.62 -9.38 -3.29
N VAL A 166 -16.25 -8.09 -3.20
CA VAL A 166 -17.19 -6.98 -3.07
C VAL A 166 -18.06 -6.85 -4.32
N ALA A 167 -17.49 -6.97 -5.52
CA ALA A 167 -18.22 -6.96 -6.78
C ALA A 167 -19.24 -8.10 -6.86
N LYS A 168 -18.90 -9.31 -6.39
CA LYS A 168 -19.87 -10.42 -6.30
C LYS A 168 -21.04 -10.08 -5.38
N LEU A 169 -20.78 -9.46 -4.23
CA LEU A 169 -21.84 -9.00 -3.32
C LEU A 169 -22.72 -7.95 -4.01
N TYR A 170 -22.10 -6.96 -4.66
CA TYR A 170 -22.81 -5.89 -5.37
C TYR A 170 -23.67 -6.42 -6.52
N ILE A 171 -23.13 -7.33 -7.35
CA ILE A 171 -23.85 -7.90 -8.49
C ILE A 171 -25.08 -8.66 -8.03
N ASN A 172 -24.94 -9.47 -6.97
CA ASN A 172 -26.04 -10.27 -6.45
C ASN A 172 -27.20 -9.43 -5.91
N GLU A 173 -26.94 -8.19 -5.49
CA GLU A 173 -27.92 -7.36 -4.77
C GLU A 173 -28.45 -6.20 -5.60
N TYR A 174 -27.61 -5.61 -6.47
CA TYR A 174 -27.93 -4.34 -7.13
C TYR A 174 -27.83 -4.37 -8.66
N PHE A 175 -27.19 -5.37 -9.27
CA PHE A 175 -26.92 -5.34 -10.70
C PHE A 175 -28.06 -5.94 -11.52
N ASP A 176 -28.62 -5.15 -12.44
CA ASP A 176 -29.62 -5.61 -13.41
C ASP A 176 -28.96 -6.39 -14.55
N GLN A 177 -29.34 -7.65 -14.71
CA GLN A 177 -28.83 -8.51 -15.78
C GLN A 177 -29.20 -7.98 -17.18
N ASN A 178 -30.29 -7.22 -17.33
CA ASN A 178 -30.66 -6.61 -18.62
C ASN A 178 -29.67 -5.53 -19.06
N ALA A 179 -29.08 -4.80 -18.11
CA ALA A 179 -28.05 -3.80 -18.42
C ALA A 179 -26.83 -4.45 -19.11
N ARG A 180 -26.45 -5.67 -18.68
CA ARG A 180 -25.38 -6.43 -19.34
C ARG A 180 -25.69 -6.74 -20.80
N ASN A 181 -26.93 -7.14 -21.10
CA ASN A 181 -27.34 -7.47 -22.46
C ASN A 181 -27.31 -6.24 -23.37
N GLN A 182 -27.79 -5.09 -22.86
CA GLN A 182 -27.76 -3.83 -23.60
C GLN A 182 -26.32 -3.37 -23.89
N VAL A 183 -25.45 -3.37 -22.88
CA VAL A 183 -24.04 -2.97 -23.06
C VAL A 183 -23.32 -3.91 -24.02
N SER A 184 -23.56 -5.22 -23.94
CA SER A 184 -22.94 -6.19 -24.86
C SER A 184 -23.33 -5.93 -26.31
N LYS A 185 -24.59 -5.55 -26.55
CA LYS A 185 -25.06 -5.15 -27.88
C LYS A 185 -24.39 -3.85 -28.33
N THR A 186 -24.34 -2.82 -27.49
CA THR A 186 -23.67 -1.56 -27.82
C THR A 186 -22.19 -1.76 -28.17
N ILE A 187 -21.47 -2.63 -27.46
CA ILE A 187 -20.07 -2.94 -27.77
C ILE A 187 -19.95 -3.62 -29.13
N ALA A 188 -20.83 -4.59 -29.44
CA ALA A 188 -20.84 -5.25 -30.74
C ALA A 188 -21.11 -4.25 -31.88
N ASP A 189 -22.08 -3.35 -31.69
CA ASP A 189 -22.42 -2.31 -32.67
C ASP A 189 -21.24 -1.34 -32.89
N LEU A 190 -20.54 -0.93 -31.82
CA LEU A 190 -19.35 -0.07 -31.91
C LEU A 190 -18.19 -0.78 -32.63
N GLN A 191 -17.96 -2.06 -32.35
CA GLN A 191 -16.92 -2.85 -33.02
C GLN A 191 -17.20 -2.98 -34.52
N LEU A 192 -18.46 -3.18 -34.91
CA LEU A 192 -18.85 -3.20 -36.32
C LEU A 192 -18.61 -1.85 -37.00
N PHE A 193 -18.86 -0.74 -36.30
CA PHE A 193 -18.64 0.60 -36.84
C PHE A 193 -17.16 0.94 -37.03
N LEU A 194 -16.27 0.48 -36.13
CA LEU A 194 -14.83 0.77 -36.18
C LEU A 194 -14.03 -0.10 -37.16
N ILE A 195 -14.69 -1.06 -37.83
CA ILE A 195 -14.09 -1.93 -38.86
C ILE A 195 -14.31 -1.37 -40.28
N PHE A 196 -15.10 -0.29 -40.43
CA PHE A 196 -15.25 0.49 -41.66
C PHE A 196 -14.62 1.87 -41.51
#